data_AF-A0A315R1J7-F1
#
_entry.id   AF-A0A315R1J7-F1
#
_cell.length_a   1.000
_cell.length_b   1.000
_cell.length_c   1.000
_cell.angle_alpha   90.00
_cell.angle_beta   90.00
_cell.angle_gamma   90.00
#
_symmetry.space_group_name_H-M   'P 1'
#
loop_
_entity.id
_entity.type
_entity.pdbx_description
1 polymer ?
#
loop_
_entity_poly.entity_id
_entity_poly.type
_entity_poly.pdbx_seq_one_letter_code
_entity_poly.pdbx_strand_id
1 'polypeptide(L)'
;LEEACAPVESFERLKVDADGTMAKEEVPQRTIDLEDRIAADRPQAISYTGDQGIKLKDVYQNEASLEDFIAQLSDEDLACLMRGEGMSSPRVTPGTAAAFGGVSENLVDFGIPAAAAADGPSGIRMDCGTTAFSLPNGTSLACTFNLDLVEALFDLMGQELLANQIETILGPGMNIHRTPLNGRNFEYFSEDPLLTGKMAAVQLKAMNKYKVTGTVKHYVANNQESHRHDVNAVVSERALREIYLKGFEIAVKEGEAASIMSTYGGLNGIWTAGNYDLLTTILRDEWGFDGIVMTDWWARINEEGEKARKGNTIPMVRAQNDLYMVSENPEENSAEDNTLEGLKEGRITRGELQRNAANILNFIMDSAVMERHLSGPGEASAAAESNDEPGNVMEYYDLAEVEAIDLSDVDTAKGESVVFGIIRDKKGIYKLKLEMKASGGEHAQIPVSLFLNNKLDSTITLNGTGEWKTVEKEINLWSKNNYLKLYFAQSGMKLGKMTVEFEKEVESE
;
A
#
# COMPACT_ATOMS: atom_id res chain seq x y z
N LEU A 1 30.91 -0.42 7.42
CA LEU A 1 29.92 -1.50 7.48
C LEU A 1 30.17 -2.24 8.76
N GLU A 2 29.14 -2.30 9.59
CA GLU A 2 29.11 -3.13 10.79
C GLU A 2 28.34 -4.43 10.50
N GLU A 3 28.44 -5.40 11.41
CA GLU A 3 27.63 -6.63 11.31
C GLU A 3 26.15 -6.25 11.40
N ALA A 4 25.35 -6.65 10.40
CA ALA A 4 23.90 -6.42 10.40
C ALA A 4 23.16 -7.55 9.66
N CYS A 5 22.02 -7.97 10.22
CA CYS A 5 21.21 -9.09 9.73
C CYS A 5 22.00 -10.40 9.54
N ALA A 6 23.06 -10.63 10.31
CA ALA A 6 23.78 -11.90 10.27
C ALA A 6 22.88 -13.06 10.75
N PRO A 7 23.03 -14.28 10.19
CA PRO A 7 22.16 -15.40 10.55
C PRO A 7 22.42 -15.89 11.98
N VAL A 8 21.37 -16.31 12.67
CA VAL A 8 21.46 -16.95 13.99
C VAL A 8 21.51 -18.48 13.90
N GLU A 9 21.12 -19.06 12.77
CA GLU A 9 21.17 -20.49 12.50
C GLU A 9 22.47 -20.86 11.78
N SER A 10 23.11 -21.97 12.16
CA SER A 10 24.32 -22.48 11.50
C SER A 10 23.96 -23.21 10.22
N PHE A 11 24.68 -22.92 9.14
CA PHE A 11 24.60 -23.65 7.88
C PHE A 11 25.86 -23.48 7.05
N GLU A 12 26.07 -24.39 6.11
CA GLU A 12 27.17 -24.30 5.14
C GLU A 12 26.73 -23.53 3.89
N ARG A 13 27.62 -22.71 3.33
CA ARG A 13 27.48 -22.09 2.01
C ARG A 13 28.49 -22.66 1.02
N LEU A 14 28.18 -22.50 -0.27
CA LEU A 14 29.13 -22.79 -1.34
C LEU A 14 30.27 -21.77 -1.36
N LYS A 15 31.48 -22.26 -1.64
CA LYS A 15 32.69 -21.49 -1.83
C LYS A 15 33.37 -21.95 -3.11
N VAL A 16 33.83 -21.01 -3.94
CA VAL A 16 34.70 -21.31 -5.07
C VAL A 16 36.14 -21.07 -4.62
N ASP A 17 36.97 -22.11 -4.65
CA ASP A 17 38.38 -21.99 -4.34
C ASP A 17 39.16 -21.37 -5.51
N ALA A 18 40.39 -20.92 -5.25
CA ALA A 18 41.20 -20.21 -6.24
C ALA A 18 41.52 -21.04 -7.50
N ASP A 19 41.45 -22.37 -7.40
CA ASP A 19 41.63 -23.31 -8.51
C ASP A 19 40.33 -23.59 -9.30
N GLY A 20 39.23 -22.92 -8.93
CA GLY A 20 37.90 -23.08 -9.54
C GLY A 20 37.10 -24.26 -9.01
N THR A 21 37.60 -24.99 -8.01
CA THR A 21 36.84 -26.08 -7.39
C THR A 21 35.77 -25.55 -6.43
N MET A 22 34.69 -26.31 -6.28
CA MET A 22 33.57 -25.98 -5.39
C MET A 22 33.74 -26.69 -4.06
N ALA A 23 33.83 -25.92 -2.98
CA ALA A 23 33.83 -26.39 -1.60
C ALA A 23 32.61 -25.86 -0.84
N LYS A 24 32.49 -26.29 0.42
CA LYS A 24 31.56 -25.73 1.38
C LYS A 24 32.32 -25.13 2.56
N GLU A 25 31.77 -24.08 3.16
CA GLU A 25 32.28 -23.49 4.39
C GLU A 25 31.12 -23.06 5.30
N GLU A 26 31.36 -23.07 6.61
CA GLU A 26 30.41 -22.55 7.60
C GLU A 26 30.17 -21.06 7.40
N VAL A 27 28.91 -20.65 7.56
CA VAL A 27 28.51 -19.25 7.51
C VAL A 27 28.74 -18.59 8.88
N PRO A 28 29.43 -17.42 8.93
CA PRO A 28 29.53 -16.65 10.16
C PRO A 28 28.15 -16.28 10.70
N GLN A 29 27.91 -16.58 11.97
CA GLN A 29 26.67 -16.25 12.68
C GLN A 29 26.78 -14.88 13.33
N ARG A 30 25.62 -14.30 13.69
CA ARG A 30 25.52 -13.04 14.45
C ARG A 30 26.32 -13.12 15.74
N THR A 31 27.11 -12.09 16.01
CA THR A 31 27.96 -11.95 17.19
C THR A 31 27.49 -10.85 18.13
N ILE A 32 26.63 -9.94 17.66
CA ILE A 32 26.06 -8.86 18.48
C ILE A 32 24.74 -9.27 19.17
N ASP A 33 24.43 -8.57 20.28
CA ASP A 33 23.09 -8.53 20.85
C ASP A 33 22.30 -7.39 20.20
N LEU A 34 21.20 -7.71 19.55
CA LEU A 34 20.39 -6.74 18.83
C LEU A 34 19.64 -5.79 19.79
N GLU A 35 19.27 -6.25 20.98
CA GLU A 35 18.58 -5.41 21.96
C GLU A 35 19.50 -4.32 22.53
N ASP A 36 20.78 -4.65 22.76
CA ASP A 36 21.79 -3.66 23.18
C ASP A 36 21.97 -2.57 22.12
N ARG A 37 22.01 -2.93 20.83
CA ARG A 37 22.07 -1.95 19.72
C ARG A 37 20.83 -1.06 19.72
N ILE A 38 19.64 -1.66 19.70
CA ILE A 38 18.38 -0.89 19.67
C ILE A 38 18.30 0.06 20.87
N ALA A 39 18.75 -0.37 22.06
CA ALA A 39 18.75 0.46 23.25
C ALA A 39 19.72 1.64 23.17
N ALA A 40 20.90 1.46 22.56
CA ALA A 40 21.90 2.50 22.39
C ALA A 40 21.46 3.59 21.40
N ASP A 41 20.69 3.21 20.37
CA ASP A 41 20.29 4.07 19.26
C ASP A 41 18.88 4.68 19.44
N ARG A 42 18.33 4.65 20.67
CA ARG A 42 16.99 5.20 20.94
C ARG A 42 16.95 6.71 20.73
N PRO A 43 16.08 7.22 19.84
CA PRO A 43 15.94 8.65 19.62
C PRO A 43 15.42 9.36 20.87
N GLN A 44 15.94 10.56 21.10
CA GLN A 44 15.47 11.41 22.20
C GLN A 44 14.06 11.92 21.90
N ALA A 45 13.16 11.84 22.88
CA ALA A 45 11.81 12.37 22.74
C ALA A 45 11.78 13.91 22.79
N ILE A 46 10.98 14.48 21.90
CA ILE A 46 10.54 15.88 21.95
C ILE A 46 9.38 15.96 22.95
N SER A 47 9.42 16.94 23.84
CA SER A 47 8.39 17.10 24.88
C SER A 47 7.03 17.43 24.27
N TYR A 48 5.97 16.79 24.77
CA TYR A 48 4.60 17.09 24.33
C TYR A 48 4.18 18.50 24.79
N THR A 49 3.71 19.32 23.87
CA THR A 49 3.29 20.71 24.13
C THR A 49 1.78 20.90 24.18
N GLY A 50 1.00 19.92 23.72
CA GLY A 50 -0.40 20.13 23.35
C GLY A 50 -0.55 20.96 22.08
N ASP A 51 -1.76 21.00 21.52
CA ASP A 51 -2.06 21.74 20.30
C ASP A 51 -1.66 23.23 20.43
N GLN A 52 -0.69 23.66 19.64
CA GLN A 52 -0.22 25.05 19.58
C GLN A 52 -0.85 25.81 18.39
N GLY A 53 -1.75 25.18 17.64
CA GLY A 53 -2.35 25.72 16.44
C GLY A 53 -1.46 25.65 15.20
N ILE A 54 -0.28 25.03 15.29
CA ILE A 54 0.62 24.85 14.14
C ILE A 54 -0.02 23.83 13.22
N LYS A 55 -0.11 24.14 11.93
CA LYS A 55 -0.62 23.23 10.89
C LYS A 55 0.54 22.76 10.02
N LEU A 56 0.39 21.63 9.34
CA LEU A 56 1.46 21.08 8.49
C LEU A 56 1.88 22.08 7.39
N LYS A 57 0.94 22.91 6.91
CA LYS A 57 1.23 24.00 5.97
C LYS A 57 2.27 25.00 6.51
N ASP A 58 2.28 25.25 7.81
CA ASP A 58 3.17 26.23 8.43
C ASP A 58 4.61 25.67 8.42
N VAL A 59 4.77 24.35 8.58
CA VAL A 59 6.06 23.67 8.39
C VAL A 59 6.49 23.71 6.93
N TYR A 60 5.60 23.38 6.01
CA TYR A 60 5.85 23.42 4.56
C TYR A 60 6.27 24.82 4.09
N GLN A 61 5.71 25.88 4.69
CA GLN A 61 6.03 27.28 4.40
C GLN A 61 7.24 27.81 5.18
N ASN A 62 7.90 26.98 5.99
CA ASN A 62 9.00 27.35 6.90
C ASN A 62 8.63 28.42 7.94
N GLU A 63 7.36 28.51 8.32
CA GLU A 63 6.84 29.37 9.39
C GLU A 63 6.91 28.70 10.77
N ALA A 64 7.01 27.37 10.81
CA ALA A 64 7.25 26.57 12.01
C ALA A 64 8.25 25.43 11.71
N SER A 65 8.90 24.89 12.74
CA SER A 65 9.75 23.71 12.58
C SER A 65 8.92 22.42 12.60
N LEU A 66 9.41 21.36 11.95
CA LEU A 66 8.79 20.03 12.05
C LEU A 66 8.80 19.50 13.48
N GLU A 67 9.85 19.80 14.25
CA GLU A 67 9.94 19.42 15.67
C GLU A 67 8.82 20.05 16.49
N ASP A 68 8.54 21.35 16.29
CA ASP A 68 7.44 22.05 16.97
C ASP A 68 6.08 21.48 16.56
N PHE A 69 5.89 21.16 15.28
CA PHE A 69 4.67 20.52 14.79
C PHE A 69 4.47 19.10 15.33
N ILE A 70 5.53 18.32 15.52
CA ILE A 70 5.44 16.97 16.10
C ILE A 70 5.25 17.05 17.62
N ALA A 71 5.80 18.07 18.28
CA ALA A 71 5.68 18.27 19.72
C ALA A 71 4.21 18.43 20.17
N GLN A 72 3.34 18.93 19.31
CA GLN A 72 1.91 19.14 19.61
C GLN A 72 1.00 17.93 19.40
N LEU A 73 1.47 16.85 18.75
CA LEU A 73 0.67 15.64 18.50
C LEU A 73 0.55 14.79 19.78
N SER A 74 -0.63 14.30 20.13
CA SER A 74 -0.78 13.39 21.29
C SER A 74 -0.13 12.02 21.05
N ASP A 75 -0.02 11.18 22.10
CA ASP A 75 0.45 9.80 21.90
C ASP A 75 -0.51 9.02 20.99
N GLU A 76 -1.82 9.31 21.09
CA GLU A 76 -2.87 8.76 20.25
C GLU A 76 -2.73 9.21 18.78
N ASP A 77 -2.45 10.50 18.53
CA ASP A 77 -2.23 11.02 17.17
C ASP A 77 -0.97 10.40 16.54
N LEU A 78 0.11 10.31 17.32
CA LEU A 78 1.35 9.67 16.88
C LEU A 78 1.15 8.18 16.56
N ALA A 79 0.41 7.45 17.39
CA ALA A 79 0.09 6.04 17.12
C ALA A 79 -0.83 5.90 15.89
N CYS A 80 -1.78 6.81 15.70
CA CYS A 80 -2.67 6.82 14.55
C CYS A 80 -1.92 7.08 13.24
N LEU A 81 -0.91 7.97 13.23
CA LEU A 81 -0.06 8.22 12.06
C LEU A 81 0.65 6.96 11.54
N MET A 82 0.96 6.00 12.43
CA MET A 82 1.60 4.74 12.04
C MET A 82 0.66 3.76 11.32
N ARG A 83 -0.62 4.10 11.12
CA ARG A 83 -1.64 3.22 10.56
C ARG A 83 -2.06 3.72 9.18
N GLY A 84 -1.92 2.87 8.17
CA GLY A 84 -2.58 3.09 6.88
C GLY A 84 -4.02 2.59 6.89
N GLU A 85 -4.94 3.32 6.26
CA GLU A 85 -6.34 2.93 6.07
C GLU A 85 -6.51 2.17 4.75
N GLY A 86 -7.21 1.04 4.75
CA GLY A 86 -7.52 0.35 3.52
C GLY A 86 -8.18 -1.03 3.66
N MET A 87 -8.44 -1.74 2.56
CA MET A 87 -8.24 -1.25 1.18
C MET A 87 -9.36 -0.30 0.75
N SER A 88 -9.15 0.44 -0.34
CA SER A 88 -10.18 1.27 -0.97
C SER A 88 -10.73 2.38 -0.06
N SER A 89 -9.86 3.04 0.72
CA SER A 89 -10.28 4.14 1.60
C SER A 89 -11.03 5.23 0.81
N PRO A 90 -12.15 5.76 1.34
CA PRO A 90 -12.89 6.85 0.71
C PRO A 90 -12.17 8.21 0.81
N ARG A 91 -11.05 8.29 1.55
CA ARG A 91 -10.27 9.53 1.74
C ARG A 91 -9.41 9.89 0.54
N VAL A 92 -9.19 8.94 -0.38
CA VAL A 92 -8.27 9.05 -1.50
C VAL A 92 -8.94 8.54 -2.78
N THR A 93 -8.21 8.55 -3.90
CA THR A 93 -8.70 8.08 -5.19
C THR A 93 -9.39 6.71 -5.07
N PRO A 94 -10.66 6.58 -5.51
CA PRO A 94 -11.41 5.35 -5.40
C PRO A 94 -10.70 4.15 -6.05
N GLY A 95 -10.73 3.01 -5.38
CA GLY A 95 -10.17 1.76 -5.90
C GLY A 95 -8.68 1.56 -5.64
N THR A 96 -8.02 2.51 -4.98
CA THR A 96 -6.61 2.42 -4.61
C THR A 96 -6.39 1.56 -3.36
N ALA A 97 -5.14 1.18 -3.12
CA ALA A 97 -4.80 0.15 -2.13
C ALA A 97 -4.85 0.66 -0.69
N ALA A 98 -4.39 1.89 -0.42
CA ALA A 98 -4.39 2.45 0.93
C ALA A 98 -4.35 3.99 0.91
N ALA A 99 -4.82 4.58 2.02
CA ALA A 99 -4.57 5.96 2.41
C ALA A 99 -3.66 6.00 3.65
N PHE A 100 -2.80 7.01 3.77
CA PHE A 100 -2.00 7.25 4.99
C PHE A 100 -1.74 8.74 5.20
N GLY A 101 -1.31 9.13 6.40
CA GLY A 101 -1.24 10.54 6.82
C GLY A 101 -2.52 10.97 7.54
N GLY A 102 -3.31 11.85 6.93
CA GLY A 102 -4.58 12.36 7.48
C GLY A 102 -5.73 11.33 7.53
N VAL A 103 -5.59 10.29 8.35
CA VAL A 103 -6.52 9.15 8.43
C VAL A 103 -7.47 9.17 9.63
N SER A 104 -7.43 10.22 10.45
CA SER A 104 -8.40 10.50 11.52
C SER A 104 -8.82 11.97 11.48
N GLU A 105 -9.91 12.31 12.14
CA GLU A 105 -10.37 13.71 12.22
C GLU A 105 -9.30 14.62 12.83
N ASN A 106 -8.67 14.21 13.94
CA ASN A 106 -7.60 14.99 14.57
C ASN A 106 -6.41 15.27 13.64
N LEU A 107 -5.96 14.26 12.87
CA LEU A 107 -4.83 14.44 11.95
C LEU A 107 -5.18 15.39 10.80
N VAL A 108 -6.42 15.31 10.31
CA VAL A 108 -6.97 16.26 9.34
C VAL A 108 -7.03 17.67 9.92
N ASP A 109 -7.44 17.84 11.18
CA ASP A 109 -7.48 19.13 11.87
C ASP A 109 -6.09 19.75 12.03
N PHE A 110 -5.02 18.95 12.13
CA PHE A 110 -3.63 19.41 12.05
C PHE A 110 -3.17 19.80 10.64
N GLY A 111 -4.05 19.70 9.63
CA GLY A 111 -3.77 20.03 8.24
C GLY A 111 -2.91 18.98 7.54
N ILE A 112 -2.90 17.74 8.03
CA ILE A 112 -2.20 16.62 7.39
C ILE A 112 -3.13 16.02 6.33
N PRO A 113 -2.78 16.05 5.04
CA PRO A 113 -3.60 15.41 4.02
C PRO A 113 -3.41 13.88 4.00
N ALA A 114 -4.35 13.18 3.36
CA ALA A 114 -4.23 11.74 3.10
C ALA A 114 -3.54 11.49 1.75
N ALA A 115 -2.39 10.81 1.78
CA ALA A 115 -1.67 10.36 0.59
C ALA A 115 -2.19 8.99 0.13
N ALA A 116 -2.24 8.76 -1.18
CA ALA A 116 -2.76 7.53 -1.77
C ALA A 116 -1.65 6.59 -2.25
N ALA A 117 -1.81 5.30 -1.96
CA ALA A 117 -0.98 4.23 -2.49
C ALA A 117 -1.81 3.30 -3.39
N ALA A 118 -1.32 2.98 -4.59
CA ALA A 118 -2.02 2.09 -5.53
C ALA A 118 -1.10 0.99 -6.08
N ASP A 119 -1.62 -0.21 -6.28
CA ASP A 119 -0.94 -1.19 -7.16
C ASP A 119 -0.92 -0.68 -8.61
N GLY A 120 -0.06 -1.15 -9.50
CA GLY A 120 1.11 -1.99 -9.24
C GLY A 120 2.18 -1.84 -10.34
N PRO A 121 3.23 -2.68 -10.36
CA PRO A 121 4.38 -2.49 -11.25
C PRO A 121 4.06 -2.42 -12.76
N SER A 122 2.90 -2.96 -13.18
CA SER A 122 2.44 -2.97 -14.57
C SER A 122 1.33 -1.94 -14.87
N GLY A 123 1.19 -0.90 -14.06
CA GLY A 123 0.18 0.17 -14.24
C GLY A 123 -0.77 0.29 -13.05
N ILE A 124 -1.54 1.39 -13.02
CA ILE A 124 -2.43 1.72 -11.90
C ILE A 124 -3.60 0.74 -11.83
N ARG A 125 -3.83 0.18 -10.66
CA ARG A 125 -5.00 -0.61 -10.29
C ARG A 125 -5.96 0.28 -9.51
N MET A 126 -7.14 0.50 -10.09
CA MET A 126 -8.28 1.12 -9.43
C MET A 126 -9.46 0.17 -9.46
N ASP A 127 -9.78 -0.44 -8.32
CA ASP A 127 -10.86 -1.43 -8.16
C ASP A 127 -12.28 -0.85 -8.35
N CYS A 128 -12.40 0.47 -8.50
CA CYS A 128 -13.63 1.14 -8.89
C CYS A 128 -13.94 1.00 -10.40
N GLY A 129 -12.97 0.51 -11.19
CA GLY A 129 -13.11 0.26 -12.62
C GLY A 129 -12.68 1.41 -13.53
N THR A 130 -12.12 2.49 -12.96
CA THR A 130 -11.42 3.53 -13.73
C THR A 130 -10.29 2.91 -14.53
N THR A 131 -10.22 3.25 -15.82
CA THR A 131 -9.19 2.72 -16.73
C THR A 131 -7.86 3.41 -16.51
N ALA A 132 -6.77 2.65 -16.63
CA ALA A 132 -5.40 3.14 -16.61
C ALA A 132 -4.55 2.35 -17.62
N PHE A 133 -3.35 2.85 -17.92
CA PHE A 133 -2.45 2.22 -18.86
C PHE A 133 -1.88 0.90 -18.31
N SER A 134 -1.99 -0.18 -19.09
CA SER A 134 -1.43 -1.49 -18.74
C SER A 134 -0.06 -1.68 -19.40
N LEU A 135 0.99 -1.69 -18.57
CA LEU A 135 2.39 -1.78 -19.00
C LEU A 135 2.85 -3.24 -19.18
N PRO A 136 3.93 -3.51 -19.96
CA PRO A 136 4.62 -4.79 -19.92
C PRO A 136 5.09 -5.16 -18.51
N ASN A 137 5.17 -6.46 -18.21
CA ASN A 137 5.64 -6.91 -16.90
C ASN A 137 7.14 -6.61 -16.66
N GLY A 138 7.57 -6.66 -15.40
CA GLY A 138 8.94 -6.33 -14.98
C GLY A 138 10.01 -7.12 -15.73
N THR A 139 9.83 -8.44 -15.91
CA THR A 139 10.80 -9.27 -16.65
C THR A 139 10.93 -8.81 -18.10
N SER A 140 9.82 -8.46 -18.76
CA SER A 140 9.82 -7.97 -20.14
C SER A 140 10.55 -6.64 -20.26
N LEU A 141 10.39 -5.74 -19.28
CA LEU A 141 11.14 -4.48 -19.22
C LEU A 141 12.64 -4.74 -19.06
N ALA A 142 13.03 -5.65 -18.15
CA ALA A 142 14.43 -6.00 -17.93
C ALA A 142 15.10 -6.61 -19.18
N CYS A 143 14.37 -7.44 -19.94
CA CYS A 143 14.85 -8.02 -21.20
C CYS A 143 15.22 -7.00 -22.27
N THR A 144 14.80 -5.74 -22.15
CA THR A 144 15.20 -4.68 -23.08
C THR A 144 16.65 -4.24 -22.91
N PHE A 145 17.21 -4.39 -21.69
CA PHE A 145 18.49 -3.80 -21.29
C PHE A 145 18.62 -2.30 -21.66
N ASN A 146 17.49 -1.60 -21.77
CA ASN A 146 17.43 -0.23 -22.26
C ASN A 146 16.84 0.68 -21.17
N LEU A 147 17.73 1.28 -20.39
CA LEU A 147 17.36 2.15 -19.28
C LEU A 147 16.61 3.40 -19.76
N ASP A 148 17.04 4.01 -20.87
CA ASP A 148 16.40 5.20 -21.43
C ASP A 148 14.95 4.94 -21.86
N LEU A 149 14.69 3.76 -22.43
CA LEU A 149 13.33 3.33 -22.80
C LEU A 149 12.43 3.17 -21.57
N VAL A 150 12.95 2.54 -20.51
CA VAL A 150 12.21 2.34 -19.27
C VAL A 150 11.98 3.67 -18.56
N GLU A 151 12.96 4.57 -18.53
CA GLU A 151 12.81 5.92 -17.99
C GLU A 151 11.70 6.68 -18.73
N ALA A 152 11.72 6.70 -20.06
CA ALA A 152 10.71 7.39 -20.87
C ALA A 152 9.30 6.83 -20.65
N LEU A 153 9.17 5.51 -20.44
CA LEU A 153 7.89 4.88 -20.12
C LEU A 153 7.36 5.31 -18.75
N PHE A 154 8.24 5.36 -17.75
CA PHE A 154 7.86 5.73 -16.38
C PHE A 154 7.72 7.24 -16.17
N ASP A 155 8.22 8.04 -17.09
CA ASP A 155 7.90 9.47 -17.16
C ASP A 155 6.40 9.68 -17.44
N LEU A 156 5.84 8.88 -18.36
CA LEU A 156 4.40 8.87 -18.64
C LEU A 156 3.61 8.29 -17.45
N MET A 157 4.13 7.25 -16.79
CA MET A 157 3.53 6.70 -15.57
C MET A 157 3.43 7.75 -14.46
N GLY A 158 4.47 8.56 -14.27
CA GLY A 158 4.48 9.66 -13.29
C GLY A 158 3.39 10.70 -13.58
N GLN A 159 3.19 11.05 -14.85
CA GLN A 159 2.10 11.94 -15.26
C GLN A 159 0.72 11.32 -14.98
N GLU A 160 0.54 10.03 -15.27
CA GLU A 160 -0.72 9.31 -15.03
C GLU A 160 -1.04 9.19 -13.54
N LEU A 161 -0.03 8.93 -12.69
CA LEU A 161 -0.17 8.92 -11.23
C LEU A 161 -0.62 10.28 -10.69
N LEU A 162 0.04 11.35 -11.13
CA LEU A 162 -0.32 12.72 -10.74
C LEU A 162 -1.75 13.05 -11.16
N ALA A 163 -2.14 12.72 -12.39
CA ALA A 163 -3.49 12.95 -12.90
C ALA A 163 -4.56 12.18 -12.11
N ASN A 164 -4.24 10.98 -11.62
CA ASN A 164 -5.12 10.16 -10.79
C ASN A 164 -4.97 10.45 -9.28
N GLN A 165 -4.21 11.48 -8.88
CA GLN A 165 -3.98 11.86 -7.48
C GLN A 165 -3.43 10.71 -6.62
N ILE A 166 -2.44 10.00 -7.15
CA ILE A 166 -1.77 8.89 -6.47
C ILE A 166 -0.31 9.26 -6.20
N GLU A 167 0.05 9.34 -4.92
CA GLU A 167 1.39 9.77 -4.50
C GLU A 167 2.44 8.66 -4.66
N THR A 168 2.05 7.40 -4.43
CA THR A 168 2.98 6.28 -4.61
C THR A 168 2.35 5.08 -5.29
N ILE A 169 3.03 4.58 -6.33
CA ILE A 169 2.70 3.28 -6.90
C ILE A 169 3.45 2.18 -6.17
N LEU A 170 2.77 1.07 -5.88
CA LEU A 170 3.34 -0.08 -5.18
C LEU A 170 4.17 -0.92 -6.15
N GLY A 171 5.28 -0.36 -6.57
CA GLY A 171 6.28 -0.91 -7.45
C GLY A 171 7.45 0.08 -7.62
N PRO A 172 8.58 -0.36 -8.20
CA PRO A 172 8.78 -1.67 -8.80
C PRO A 172 8.89 -2.83 -7.80
N GLY A 173 8.38 -3.99 -8.21
CA GLY A 173 8.78 -5.26 -7.62
C GLY A 173 10.21 -5.58 -8.07
N MET A 174 11.12 -5.84 -7.14
CA MET A 174 12.56 -5.96 -7.45
C MET A 174 13.29 -7.02 -6.62
N ASN A 175 12.57 -8.03 -6.14
CA ASN A 175 13.20 -9.20 -5.55
C ASN A 175 13.96 -10.01 -6.61
N ILE A 176 15.13 -10.53 -6.25
CA ILE A 176 15.96 -11.36 -7.13
C ILE A 176 15.22 -12.62 -7.60
N HIS A 177 15.38 -12.99 -8.88
CA HIS A 177 14.95 -14.29 -9.41
C HIS A 177 15.84 -15.42 -8.87
N ARG A 178 15.75 -15.73 -7.57
CA ARG A 178 16.55 -16.77 -6.91
C ARG A 178 16.30 -18.17 -7.50
N THR A 179 15.06 -18.42 -7.93
CA THR A 179 14.62 -19.67 -8.53
C THR A 179 13.63 -19.36 -9.65
N PRO A 180 13.67 -20.10 -10.78
CA PRO A 180 12.74 -19.87 -11.89
C PRO A 180 11.28 -20.19 -11.54
N LEU A 181 11.03 -20.94 -10.46
CA LEU A 181 9.69 -21.42 -10.07
C LEU A 181 8.91 -20.44 -9.19
N ASN A 182 9.50 -19.31 -8.81
CA ASN A 182 8.80 -18.34 -7.98
C ASN A 182 7.67 -17.66 -8.77
N GLY A 183 6.44 -17.69 -8.22
CA GLY A 183 5.23 -17.25 -8.91
C GLY A 183 5.20 -15.77 -9.27
N ARG A 184 5.95 -14.92 -8.56
CA ARG A 184 6.04 -13.48 -8.80
C ARG A 184 7.27 -13.04 -9.60
N ASN A 185 8.02 -13.97 -10.20
CA ASN A 185 9.15 -13.58 -11.05
C ASN A 185 8.74 -12.63 -12.18
N PHE A 186 7.52 -12.74 -12.71
CA PHE A 186 7.05 -11.90 -13.82
C PHE A 186 7.05 -10.39 -13.53
N GLU A 187 6.85 -9.98 -12.27
CA GLU A 187 6.83 -8.56 -11.89
C GLU A 187 8.20 -8.05 -11.42
N TYR A 188 9.18 -8.94 -11.24
CA TYR A 188 10.56 -8.61 -10.87
C TYR A 188 11.45 -8.51 -12.12
N PHE A 189 12.70 -8.10 -11.95
CA PHE A 189 13.58 -7.82 -13.09
C PHE A 189 14.51 -8.99 -13.48
N SER A 190 15.36 -9.46 -12.56
CA SER A 190 16.46 -10.36 -12.92
C SER A 190 16.97 -11.19 -11.73
N GLU A 191 17.80 -12.19 -12.05
CA GLU A 191 18.69 -12.84 -11.07
C GLU A 191 19.91 -11.97 -10.72
N ASP A 192 20.24 -10.97 -11.55
CA ASP A 192 21.36 -10.05 -11.35
C ASP A 192 20.94 -8.79 -10.58
N PRO A 193 21.64 -8.45 -9.46
CA PRO A 193 21.28 -7.29 -8.65
C PRO A 193 21.57 -5.93 -9.29
N LEU A 194 22.56 -5.85 -10.19
CA LEU A 194 22.91 -4.59 -10.85
C LEU A 194 21.84 -4.21 -11.86
N LEU A 195 21.44 -5.14 -12.74
CA LEU A 195 20.34 -4.94 -13.68
C LEU A 195 19.04 -4.59 -12.93
N THR A 196 18.73 -5.34 -11.86
CA THR A 196 17.58 -5.11 -10.99
C THR A 196 17.58 -3.70 -10.41
N GLY A 197 18.71 -3.27 -9.82
CA GLY A 197 18.84 -1.94 -9.24
C GLY A 197 18.75 -0.81 -10.28
N LYS A 198 19.40 -0.96 -11.44
CA LYS A 198 19.38 0.06 -12.51
C LYS A 198 17.99 0.23 -13.12
N MET A 199 17.26 -0.87 -13.33
CA MET A 199 15.88 -0.82 -13.80
C MET A 199 14.97 -0.10 -12.79
N ALA A 200 15.12 -0.38 -11.49
CA ALA A 200 14.35 0.33 -10.46
C ALA A 200 14.70 1.82 -10.41
N ALA A 201 16.00 2.17 -10.44
CA ALA A 201 16.46 3.54 -10.28
C ALA A 201 15.93 4.49 -11.37
N VAL A 202 15.87 4.05 -12.63
CA VAL A 202 15.34 4.91 -13.70
C VAL A 202 13.82 5.10 -13.63
N GLN A 203 13.08 4.11 -13.13
CA GLN A 203 11.64 4.25 -12.91
C GLN A 203 11.34 5.29 -11.84
N LEU A 204 12.06 5.24 -10.72
CA LEU A 204 11.92 6.18 -9.61
C LEU A 204 12.25 7.61 -10.04
N LYS A 205 13.40 7.83 -10.69
CA LYS A 205 13.78 9.16 -11.21
C LYS A 205 12.74 9.77 -12.13
N ALA A 206 12.16 8.97 -13.01
CA ALA A 206 11.17 9.45 -13.96
C ALA A 206 9.90 9.92 -13.25
N MET A 207 9.41 9.17 -12.26
CA MET A 207 8.22 9.53 -11.47
C MET A 207 8.47 10.72 -10.54
N ASN A 208 9.64 10.77 -9.88
CA ASN A 208 9.99 11.82 -8.91
C ASN A 208 9.93 13.24 -9.51
N LYS A 209 10.07 13.40 -10.84
CA LYS A 209 9.88 14.69 -11.57
C LYS A 209 8.50 15.32 -11.33
N TYR A 210 7.51 14.51 -10.97
CA TYR A 210 6.10 14.89 -10.80
C TYR A 210 5.66 14.86 -9.33
N LYS A 211 6.60 14.76 -8.37
CA LYS A 211 6.32 14.63 -6.92
C LYS A 211 5.41 13.45 -6.57
N VAL A 212 5.49 12.40 -7.39
CA VAL A 212 4.95 11.06 -7.12
C VAL A 212 6.10 10.08 -7.21
N THR A 213 5.99 8.90 -6.60
CA THR A 213 7.11 7.96 -6.52
C THR A 213 6.68 6.51 -6.64
N GLY A 214 7.67 5.61 -6.63
CA GLY A 214 7.46 4.18 -6.49
C GLY A 214 7.81 3.71 -5.08
N THR A 215 6.95 2.88 -4.49
CA THR A 215 7.28 2.07 -3.32
C THR A 215 8.03 0.82 -3.78
N VAL A 216 9.36 0.82 -3.66
CA VAL A 216 10.17 -0.36 -4.04
C VAL A 216 9.87 -1.53 -3.12
N LYS A 217 9.67 -2.72 -3.70
CA LYS A 217 9.17 -3.89 -2.95
C LYS A 217 9.74 -5.23 -3.43
N HIS A 218 9.80 -6.27 -2.60
CA HIS A 218 9.50 -6.32 -1.16
C HIS A 218 10.83 -6.44 -0.42
N TYR A 219 11.09 -5.54 0.50
CA TYR A 219 12.35 -5.41 1.23
C TYR A 219 12.36 -6.39 2.43
N VAL A 220 13.04 -7.53 2.39
CA VAL A 220 13.88 -8.10 1.32
C VAL A 220 13.68 -9.63 1.26
N ALA A 221 14.31 -10.30 0.29
CA ALA A 221 14.37 -11.77 0.19
C ALA A 221 12.99 -12.47 0.03
N ASN A 222 11.99 -11.77 -0.52
CA ASN A 222 10.69 -12.34 -0.87
C ASN A 222 10.74 -13.11 -2.21
N ASN A 223 11.52 -14.19 -2.26
CA ASN A 223 11.80 -14.92 -3.49
C ASN A 223 11.04 -16.26 -3.61
N GLN A 224 10.03 -16.48 -2.76
CA GLN A 224 9.20 -17.70 -2.74
C GLN A 224 7.78 -17.37 -2.27
N GLU A 225 6.80 -17.50 -3.16
CA GLU A 225 5.38 -17.27 -2.83
C GLU A 225 4.79 -18.32 -1.86
N SER A 226 5.21 -19.58 -2.00
CA SER A 226 4.71 -20.65 -1.14
C SER A 226 5.07 -20.39 0.32
N HIS A 227 4.04 -20.24 1.15
CA HIS A 227 4.14 -19.90 2.58
C HIS A 227 4.90 -18.59 2.85
N ARG A 228 4.78 -17.58 1.97
CA ARG A 228 5.49 -16.30 2.11
C ARG A 228 5.27 -15.55 3.44
N HIS A 229 4.18 -15.85 4.16
CA HIS A 229 3.89 -15.29 5.49
C HIS A 229 4.61 -16.01 6.64
N ASP A 230 5.13 -17.22 6.40
CA ASP A 230 5.72 -18.10 7.42
C ASP A 230 7.18 -18.46 7.11
N VAL A 231 7.62 -18.30 5.85
CA VAL A 231 8.99 -18.65 5.43
C VAL A 231 10.01 -17.71 6.07
N ASN A 232 11.06 -18.30 6.64
CA ASN A 232 12.24 -17.60 7.13
C ASN A 232 13.37 -17.72 6.09
N ALA A 233 13.79 -16.60 5.51
CA ALA A 233 14.94 -16.55 4.63
C ALA A 233 16.23 -16.62 5.47
N VAL A 234 16.85 -17.80 5.54
CA VAL A 234 18.15 -18.00 6.18
C VAL A 234 19.27 -17.73 5.17
N VAL A 235 20.03 -16.64 5.38
CA VAL A 235 21.01 -16.13 4.43
C VAL A 235 22.22 -15.50 5.14
N SER A 236 23.41 -15.71 4.60
CA SER A 236 24.62 -15.07 5.13
C SER A 236 24.58 -13.56 4.87
N GLU A 237 25.12 -12.76 5.78
CA GLU A 237 25.24 -11.30 5.60
C GLU A 237 25.86 -10.92 4.25
N ARG A 238 26.92 -11.63 3.82
CA ARG A 238 27.57 -11.39 2.53
C ARG A 238 26.59 -11.49 1.35
N ALA A 239 25.90 -12.63 1.23
CA ALA A 239 24.92 -12.83 0.15
C ALA A 239 23.75 -11.85 0.26
N LEU A 240 23.29 -11.56 1.48
CA LEU A 240 22.26 -10.55 1.74
C LEU A 240 22.67 -9.20 1.16
N ARG A 241 23.86 -8.69 1.51
CA ARG A 241 24.38 -7.39 1.08
C ARG A 241 24.73 -7.33 -0.41
N GLU A 242 25.41 -8.35 -0.93
CA GLU A 242 25.91 -8.36 -2.32
C GLU A 242 24.83 -8.66 -3.35
N ILE A 243 23.79 -9.44 -3.00
CA ILE A 243 22.76 -9.92 -3.93
C ILE A 243 21.39 -9.34 -3.60
N TYR A 244 20.84 -9.66 -2.44
CA TYR A 244 19.42 -9.41 -2.18
C TYR A 244 19.12 -7.94 -1.86
N LEU A 245 20.05 -7.25 -1.18
CA LEU A 245 19.94 -5.84 -0.83
C LEU A 245 20.52 -4.91 -1.90
N LYS A 246 21.45 -5.39 -2.73
CA LYS A 246 22.20 -4.55 -3.67
C LYS A 246 21.31 -3.78 -4.63
N GLY A 247 20.23 -4.40 -5.13
CA GLY A 247 19.25 -3.70 -5.95
C GLY A 247 18.60 -2.53 -5.20
N PHE A 248 18.16 -2.75 -3.96
CA PHE A 248 17.55 -1.72 -3.12
C PHE A 248 18.54 -0.61 -2.77
N GLU A 249 19.81 -0.93 -2.50
CA GLU A 249 20.85 0.08 -2.28
C GLU A 249 21.01 1.01 -3.49
N ILE A 250 20.98 0.45 -4.70
CA ILE A 250 21.02 1.24 -5.95
C ILE A 250 19.74 2.08 -6.08
N ALA A 251 18.57 1.51 -5.78
CA ALA A 251 17.31 2.25 -5.84
C ALA A 251 17.28 3.44 -4.87
N VAL A 252 17.83 3.29 -3.65
CA VAL A 252 17.96 4.37 -2.67
C VAL A 252 18.99 5.40 -3.15
N LYS A 253 20.25 4.98 -3.36
CA LYS A 253 21.37 5.91 -3.56
C LYS A 253 21.41 6.53 -4.94
N GLU A 254 21.02 5.77 -5.95
CA GLU A 254 21.01 6.28 -7.32
C GLU A 254 19.62 6.67 -7.78
N GLY A 255 18.58 5.93 -7.38
CA GLY A 255 17.19 6.15 -7.82
C GLY A 255 16.42 7.17 -6.99
N GLU A 256 16.95 7.61 -5.85
CA GLU A 256 16.28 8.52 -4.93
C GLU A 256 14.91 7.97 -4.50
N ALA A 257 14.89 6.68 -4.14
CA ALA A 257 13.68 6.05 -3.59
C ALA A 257 13.22 6.82 -2.33
N ALA A 258 11.95 7.18 -2.28
CA ALA A 258 11.33 7.85 -1.13
C ALA A 258 10.32 6.95 -0.39
N SER A 259 10.05 5.74 -0.90
CA SER A 259 9.11 4.79 -0.29
C SER A 259 9.58 3.35 -0.49
N ILE A 260 9.49 2.54 0.56
CA ILE A 260 9.89 1.12 0.58
C ILE A 260 8.79 0.29 1.24
N MET A 261 8.51 -0.90 0.72
CA MET A 261 7.60 -1.87 1.35
C MET A 261 8.38 -3.09 1.85
N SER A 262 8.24 -3.45 3.13
CA SER A 262 8.82 -4.67 3.70
C SER A 262 8.13 -5.94 3.17
N THR A 263 8.61 -7.14 3.52
CA THR A 263 7.97 -8.41 3.11
C THR A 263 7.08 -9.02 4.21
N TYR A 264 6.36 -10.08 3.84
CA TYR A 264 5.49 -10.87 4.70
C TYR A 264 6.21 -11.84 5.65
N GLY A 265 7.42 -12.26 5.33
CA GLY A 265 8.15 -13.33 6.01
C GLY A 265 9.31 -12.88 6.87
N GLY A 266 10.01 -13.88 7.42
CA GLY A 266 11.23 -13.72 8.22
C GLY A 266 12.49 -13.56 7.38
N LEU A 267 13.44 -12.79 7.90
CA LEU A 267 14.84 -12.77 7.46
C LEU A 267 15.69 -13.12 8.69
N ASN A 268 16.41 -14.23 8.63
CA ASN A 268 17.26 -14.70 9.71
C ASN A 268 16.57 -14.73 11.09
N GLY A 269 15.30 -15.11 11.13
CA GLY A 269 14.50 -15.30 12.36
C GLY A 269 13.61 -14.12 12.76
N ILE A 270 13.77 -12.96 12.12
CA ILE A 270 13.00 -11.73 12.43
C ILE A 270 12.19 -11.32 11.21
N TRP A 271 10.88 -11.11 11.38
CA TRP A 271 10.01 -10.60 10.33
C TRP A 271 10.46 -9.24 9.87
N THR A 272 10.56 -9.05 8.55
CA THR A 272 11.22 -7.87 7.98
C THR A 272 10.55 -6.55 8.39
N ALA A 273 9.24 -6.56 8.64
CA ALA A 273 8.49 -5.42 9.13
C ALA A 273 8.95 -4.91 10.51
N GLY A 274 9.62 -5.74 11.32
CA GLY A 274 10.16 -5.39 12.64
C GLY A 274 11.67 -5.62 12.75
N ASN A 275 12.39 -5.69 11.61
CA ASN A 275 13.82 -5.99 11.61
C ASN A 275 14.66 -4.71 11.69
N TYR A 276 15.18 -4.42 12.89
CA TYR A 276 15.93 -3.19 13.17
C TYR A 276 17.22 -3.05 12.35
N ASP A 277 18.01 -4.12 12.23
CA ASP A 277 19.24 -4.08 11.41
C ASP A 277 18.91 -3.77 9.94
N LEU A 278 17.84 -4.36 9.41
CA LEU A 278 17.44 -4.19 8.02
C LEU A 278 16.96 -2.75 7.75
N LEU A 279 16.09 -2.27 8.63
CA LEU A 279 15.35 -1.03 8.42
C LEU A 279 16.08 0.17 9.00
N THR A 280 16.77 0.09 10.13
CA THR A 280 17.50 1.24 10.69
C THR A 280 18.98 1.18 10.33
N THR A 281 19.71 0.16 10.79
CA THR A 281 21.17 0.10 10.58
C THR A 281 21.56 0.15 9.09
N ILE A 282 21.02 -0.75 8.26
CA ILE A 282 21.40 -0.81 6.84
C ILE A 282 20.75 0.33 6.07
N LEU A 283 19.41 0.41 6.10
CA LEU A 283 18.68 1.29 5.21
C LEU A 283 18.88 2.78 5.55
N ARG A 284 18.85 3.16 6.83
CA ARG A 284 18.98 4.57 7.26
C ARG A 284 20.45 4.91 7.52
N ASP A 285 21.12 4.18 8.41
CA ASP A 285 22.44 4.61 8.89
C ASP A 285 23.56 4.38 7.87
N GLU A 286 23.51 3.27 7.11
CA GLU A 286 24.52 2.99 6.07
C GLU A 286 24.18 3.60 4.70
N TRP A 287 22.90 3.67 4.31
CA TRP A 287 22.52 4.15 2.98
C TRP A 287 22.00 5.58 2.95
N GLY A 288 21.60 6.15 4.10
CA GLY A 288 21.06 7.50 4.19
C GLY A 288 19.64 7.64 3.64
N PHE A 289 18.83 6.58 3.64
CA PHE A 289 17.43 6.67 3.24
C PHE A 289 16.63 7.51 4.23
N ASP A 290 15.93 8.52 3.73
CA ASP A 290 15.16 9.53 4.46
C ASP A 290 13.65 9.48 4.15
N GLY A 291 13.20 8.47 3.41
CA GLY A 291 11.80 8.24 3.06
C GLY A 291 11.03 7.35 4.06
N ILE A 292 9.87 6.88 3.62
CA ILE A 292 8.99 6.01 4.41
C ILE A 292 9.21 4.53 4.13
N VAL A 293 9.06 3.72 5.17
CA VAL A 293 8.88 2.27 5.08
C VAL A 293 7.46 1.93 5.49
N MET A 294 6.79 1.10 4.69
CA MET A 294 5.49 0.53 5.02
C MET A 294 5.57 -1.00 5.07
N THR A 295 4.67 -1.63 5.81
CA THR A 295 4.50 -3.08 5.72
C THR A 295 3.85 -3.48 4.41
N ASP A 296 4.03 -4.73 4.00
CA ASP A 296 3.10 -5.37 3.07
C ASP A 296 1.71 -5.53 3.76
N TRP A 297 0.64 -5.73 3.00
CA TRP A 297 -0.73 -5.71 3.51
C TRP A 297 -1.02 -6.81 4.53
N TRP A 298 -1.39 -6.42 5.74
CA TRP A 298 -1.63 -7.28 6.88
C TRP A 298 -0.42 -8.17 7.22
N ALA A 299 0.80 -7.64 7.05
CA ALA A 299 2.01 -8.35 7.42
C ALA A 299 2.01 -8.72 8.91
N ARG A 300 2.59 -9.88 9.20
CA ARG A 300 2.88 -10.27 10.58
C ARG A 300 4.22 -9.68 11.00
N ILE A 301 4.37 -9.46 12.30
CA ILE A 301 5.59 -8.91 12.89
C ILE A 301 5.89 -9.68 14.17
N ASN A 302 7.16 -9.97 14.43
CA ASN A 302 7.59 -10.64 15.66
C ASN A 302 8.65 -9.82 16.40
N GLU A 303 8.83 -10.19 17.65
CA GLU A 303 10.08 -9.97 18.37
C GLU A 303 10.92 -11.25 18.23
N GLU A 304 12.24 -11.13 18.37
CA GLU A 304 13.11 -12.29 18.20
C GLU A 304 12.76 -13.42 19.18
N GLY A 305 12.65 -14.64 18.67
CA GLY A 305 12.23 -15.81 19.44
C GLY A 305 10.72 -15.98 19.64
N GLU A 306 9.92 -14.96 19.33
CA GLU A 306 8.46 -14.98 19.45
C GLU A 306 7.76 -15.28 18.11
N LYS A 307 6.51 -15.73 18.20
CA LYS A 307 5.68 -15.96 17.01
C LYS A 307 5.24 -14.64 16.39
N ALA A 308 5.32 -14.56 15.06
CA ALA A 308 4.81 -13.42 14.32
C ALA A 308 3.28 -13.35 14.34
N ARG A 309 2.74 -12.16 14.53
CA ARG A 309 1.30 -11.90 14.46
C ARG A 309 1.00 -10.54 13.82
N LYS A 310 -0.23 -10.36 13.34
CA LYS A 310 -0.75 -9.05 12.95
C LYS A 310 -0.93 -8.18 14.21
N GLY A 311 -0.88 -6.85 14.06
CA GLY A 311 -1.05 -5.91 15.17
C GLY A 311 0.07 -5.92 16.22
N ASN A 312 1.25 -6.48 15.92
CA ASN A 312 2.42 -6.34 16.79
C ASN A 312 3.30 -5.17 16.29
N THR A 313 2.86 -3.94 16.55
CA THR A 313 3.50 -2.71 16.09
C THR A 313 4.66 -2.24 16.98
N ILE A 314 4.85 -2.82 18.18
CA ILE A 314 6.04 -2.55 19.01
C ILE A 314 7.36 -2.74 18.23
N PRO A 315 7.68 -3.93 17.70
CA PRO A 315 8.90 -4.12 16.90
C PRO A 315 8.91 -3.32 15.59
N MET A 316 7.74 -3.03 15.03
CA MET A 316 7.60 -2.17 13.83
C MET A 316 8.13 -0.76 14.08
N VAL A 317 7.64 -0.12 15.15
CA VAL A 317 8.03 1.24 15.54
C VAL A 317 9.51 1.31 15.90
N ARG A 318 10.00 0.35 16.71
CA ARG A 318 11.42 0.27 17.09
C ARG A 318 12.33 0.17 15.86
N ALA A 319 11.98 -0.72 14.92
CA ALA A 319 12.71 -0.94 13.69
C ALA A 319 12.64 0.22 12.69
N GLN A 320 11.79 1.22 12.93
CA GLN A 320 11.54 2.33 12.00
C GLN A 320 10.87 1.83 10.71
N ASN A 321 9.93 0.89 10.83
CA ASN A 321 8.90 0.72 9.82
C ASN A 321 7.77 1.69 10.20
N ASP A 322 7.50 2.64 9.32
CA ASP A 322 6.72 3.83 9.66
C ASP A 322 5.22 3.56 9.58
N LEU A 323 4.78 2.71 8.65
CA LEU A 323 3.35 2.51 8.35
C LEU A 323 2.94 1.03 8.37
N TYR A 324 2.03 0.68 9.26
CA TYR A 324 1.30 -0.58 9.21
C TYR A 324 0.19 -0.51 8.15
N MET A 325 0.33 -1.31 7.10
CA MET A 325 -0.66 -1.47 6.05
C MET A 325 -1.38 -2.80 6.28
N VAL A 326 -2.70 -2.86 6.53
CA VAL A 326 -3.64 -1.75 6.73
C VAL A 326 -4.59 -2.03 7.90
N SER A 327 -5.16 -0.96 8.44
CA SER A 327 -6.29 -0.94 9.37
C SER A 327 -7.57 -0.53 8.63
N GLU A 328 -8.72 -1.08 9.03
CA GLU A 328 -10.03 -0.68 8.48
C GLU A 328 -10.55 0.62 9.11
N ASN A 329 -10.18 0.89 10.36
CA ASN A 329 -10.43 2.14 11.06
C ASN A 329 -9.22 2.50 11.93
N PRO A 330 -8.28 3.31 11.39
CA PRO A 330 -7.09 3.72 12.12
C PRO A 330 -7.39 4.43 13.44
N GLU A 331 -8.41 5.29 13.47
CA GLU A 331 -8.76 6.10 14.64
C GLU A 331 -9.24 5.23 15.81
N GLU A 332 -10.03 4.21 15.52
CA GLU A 332 -10.52 3.25 16.52
C GLU A 332 -9.55 2.10 16.80
N ASN A 333 -8.36 2.08 16.19
CA ASN A 333 -7.42 0.98 16.25
C ASN A 333 -8.06 -0.38 15.88
N SER A 334 -8.79 -0.45 14.76
CA SER A 334 -9.48 -1.69 14.36
C SER A 334 -8.54 -2.85 13.98
N ALA A 335 -7.24 -2.57 13.87
CA ALA A 335 -6.20 -3.59 13.65
C ALA A 335 -5.71 -4.21 14.98
N GLU A 336 -6.24 -3.73 16.12
CA GLU A 336 -5.90 -4.17 17.48
C GLU A 336 -4.38 -4.16 17.72
N ASP A 337 -3.73 -3.07 17.33
CA ASP A 337 -2.29 -2.93 17.53
C ASP A 337 -1.92 -2.63 18.98
N ASN A 338 -0.66 -2.93 19.34
CA ASN A 338 -0.12 -2.77 20.68
C ASN A 338 0.79 -1.54 20.84
N THR A 339 0.61 -0.49 20.03
CA THR A 339 1.46 0.72 20.05
C THR A 339 1.36 1.45 21.39
N LEU A 340 0.13 1.81 21.80
CA LEU A 340 -0.10 2.55 23.04
C LEU A 340 0.19 1.71 24.29
N GLU A 341 -0.05 0.40 24.23
CA GLU A 341 0.37 -0.55 25.26
C GLU A 341 1.89 -0.55 25.42
N GLY A 342 2.62 -0.69 24.30
CA GLY A 342 4.08 -0.67 24.30
C GLY A 342 4.66 0.63 24.84
N LEU A 343 4.02 1.77 24.56
CA LEU A 343 4.46 3.07 25.09
C LEU A 343 4.24 3.16 26.60
N LYS A 344 3.07 2.75 27.08
CA LYS A 344 2.73 2.70 28.51
C LYS A 344 3.67 1.77 29.30
N GLU A 345 4.07 0.66 28.69
CA GLU A 345 5.00 -0.31 29.29
C GLU A 345 6.48 0.08 29.15
N GLY A 346 6.79 1.14 28.40
CA GLY A 346 8.17 1.58 28.15
C GLY A 346 8.95 0.66 27.19
N ARG A 347 8.24 -0.18 26.43
CA ARG A 347 8.81 -1.06 25.40
C ARG A 347 9.14 -0.32 24.12
N ILE A 348 8.35 0.71 23.82
CA ILE A 348 8.69 1.77 22.87
C ILE A 348 8.72 3.11 23.60
N THR A 349 9.36 4.08 22.97
CA THR A 349 9.46 5.45 23.46
C THR A 349 8.71 6.39 22.53
N ARG A 350 8.29 7.53 23.07
CA ARG A 350 7.67 8.59 22.27
C ARG A 350 8.63 9.12 21.19
N GLY A 351 9.93 9.16 21.46
CA GLY A 351 10.95 9.55 20.48
C GLY A 351 10.96 8.66 19.24
N GLU A 352 10.72 7.35 19.38
CA GLU A 352 10.63 6.43 18.24
C GLU A 352 9.38 6.71 17.40
N LEU A 353 8.24 6.97 18.04
CA LEU A 353 7.02 7.38 17.35
C LEU A 353 7.19 8.73 16.62
N GLN A 354 7.86 9.69 17.26
CA GLN A 354 8.12 11.01 16.69
C GLN A 354 9.07 10.95 15.49
N ARG A 355 10.11 10.10 15.55
CA ARG A 355 10.99 9.81 14.41
C ARG A 355 10.20 9.27 13.22
N ASN A 356 9.38 8.25 13.43
CA ASN A 356 8.58 7.65 12.36
C ASN A 356 7.53 8.65 11.83
N ALA A 357 6.94 9.47 12.69
CA ALA A 357 6.02 10.54 12.29
C ALA A 357 6.72 11.57 11.41
N ALA A 358 7.96 11.95 11.71
CA ALA A 358 8.75 12.84 10.88
C ALA A 358 8.96 12.27 9.47
N ASN A 359 9.27 10.97 9.34
CA ASN A 359 9.42 10.31 8.04
C ASN A 359 8.12 10.41 7.21
N ILE A 360 6.97 10.12 7.83
CA ILE A 360 5.66 10.20 7.17
C ILE A 360 5.33 11.63 6.74
N LEU A 361 5.52 12.60 7.64
CA LEU A 361 5.19 14.00 7.38
C LEU A 361 6.10 14.61 6.31
N ASN A 362 7.39 14.29 6.30
CA ASN A 362 8.31 14.71 5.24
C ASN A 362 7.89 14.15 3.88
N PHE A 363 7.58 12.84 3.80
CA PHE A 363 7.08 12.24 2.57
C PHE A 363 5.82 12.96 2.06
N ILE A 364 4.88 13.26 2.95
CA ILE A 364 3.65 13.98 2.60
C ILE A 364 3.98 15.37 2.05
N MET A 365 4.83 16.14 2.74
CA MET A 365 5.23 17.48 2.33
C MET A 365 5.99 17.51 0.99
N ASP A 366 6.78 16.47 0.70
CA ASP A 366 7.56 16.37 -0.53
C ASP A 366 6.76 15.84 -1.73
N SER A 367 5.57 15.27 -1.48
CA SER A 367 4.71 14.70 -2.51
C SER A 367 3.62 15.67 -3.01
N ALA A 368 3.04 15.35 -4.17
CA ALA A 368 2.04 16.18 -4.83
C ALA A 368 0.76 16.43 -3.99
N VAL A 369 0.48 15.58 -2.99
CA VAL A 369 -0.68 15.73 -2.12
C VAL A 369 -0.66 17.05 -1.35
N MET A 370 0.50 17.53 -0.91
CA MET A 370 0.59 18.73 -0.09
C MET A 370 0.19 19.97 -0.90
N GLU A 371 0.74 20.12 -2.11
CA GLU A 371 0.38 21.22 -3.01
C GLU A 371 -1.09 21.16 -3.41
N ARG A 372 -1.62 19.96 -3.69
CA ARG A 372 -3.03 19.74 -4.00
C ARG A 372 -3.94 20.13 -2.83
N HIS A 373 -3.55 19.79 -1.61
CA HIS A 373 -4.29 20.15 -0.40
C HIS A 373 -4.35 21.67 -0.18
N LEU A 374 -3.24 22.38 -0.44
CA LEU A 374 -3.15 23.84 -0.26
C LEU A 374 -3.89 24.64 -1.34
N SER A 375 -3.97 24.12 -2.57
CA SER A 375 -4.59 24.81 -3.71
C SER A 375 -6.13 24.80 -3.68
N GLY A 376 -6.72 23.97 -2.82
CA GLY A 376 -8.17 23.83 -2.69
C GLY A 376 -8.85 23.17 -3.92
N PRO A 377 -10.17 22.94 -3.89
CA PRO A 377 -10.88 22.15 -4.90
C PRO A 377 -10.94 22.77 -6.31
N GLY A 378 -10.56 24.03 -6.48
CA GLY A 378 -10.81 24.83 -7.70
C GLY A 378 -9.60 25.07 -8.61
N GLU A 379 -8.39 24.76 -8.15
CA GLU A 379 -7.14 24.94 -8.90
C GLU A 379 -6.41 23.61 -9.06
N ALA A 380 -7.12 22.60 -9.56
CA ALA A 380 -6.46 21.40 -10.06
C ALA A 380 -5.45 21.84 -11.13
N SER A 381 -4.17 21.63 -10.82
CA SER A 381 -3.01 21.82 -11.71
C SER A 381 -3.39 21.52 -13.16
N ALA A 382 -3.02 22.44 -14.06
CA ALA A 382 -3.08 22.27 -15.51
C ALA A 382 -2.18 21.11 -15.97
N ALA A 383 -2.53 19.88 -15.61
CA ALA A 383 -2.04 18.66 -16.19
C ALA A 383 -2.98 18.34 -17.35
N ALA A 384 -2.38 18.17 -18.54
CA ALA A 384 -2.94 17.80 -19.83
C ALA A 384 -4.47 17.74 -19.93
N GLU A 385 -5.06 18.54 -20.83
CA GLU A 385 -6.42 18.32 -21.34
C GLU A 385 -6.56 16.88 -21.87
N SER A 386 -6.86 15.93 -20.98
CA SER A 386 -7.51 14.69 -21.35
C SER A 386 -8.95 15.06 -21.65
N ASN A 387 -9.41 14.73 -22.87
CA ASN A 387 -10.81 14.91 -23.26
C ASN A 387 -11.78 13.97 -22.53
N ASP A 388 -11.33 13.29 -21.47
CA ASP A 388 -12.18 12.58 -20.53
C ASP A 388 -12.33 13.49 -19.31
N GLU A 389 -13.55 13.94 -19.05
CA GLU A 389 -13.92 14.66 -17.84
C GLU A 389 -13.37 13.90 -16.60
N PRO A 390 -12.99 14.58 -15.51
CA PRO A 390 -12.80 13.93 -14.20
C PRO A 390 -14.17 13.51 -13.65
N GLY A 391 -14.85 12.62 -14.37
CA GLY A 391 -16.10 12.03 -13.99
C GLY A 391 -15.81 10.84 -13.11
N ASN A 392 -15.78 11.05 -11.79
CA ASN A 392 -16.27 10.11 -10.79
C ASN A 392 -16.08 10.70 -9.39
N VAL A 393 -16.91 11.69 -9.03
CA VAL A 393 -17.28 11.82 -7.62
C VAL A 393 -18.16 10.61 -7.32
N MET A 394 -17.53 9.53 -6.86
CA MET A 394 -18.22 8.31 -6.50
C MET A 394 -18.91 8.51 -5.16
N GLU A 395 -20.22 8.31 -5.12
CA GLU A 395 -20.97 8.34 -3.86
C GLU A 395 -20.74 7.07 -3.05
N TYR A 396 -20.45 7.22 -1.76
CA TYR A 396 -20.33 6.13 -0.80
C TYR A 396 -21.58 6.06 0.06
N TYR A 397 -22.07 4.84 0.27
CA TYR A 397 -23.22 4.54 1.11
C TYR A 397 -22.79 3.64 2.27
N ASP A 398 -22.98 4.11 3.50
CA ASP A 398 -22.81 3.29 4.70
C ASP A 398 -24.07 2.45 4.93
N LEU A 399 -23.93 1.14 4.87
CA LEU A 399 -25.03 0.19 5.06
C LEU A 399 -25.60 0.19 6.48
N ALA A 400 -24.90 0.75 7.47
CA ALA A 400 -25.44 0.96 8.80
C ALA A 400 -26.42 2.15 8.86
N GLU A 401 -26.30 3.10 7.93
CA GLU A 401 -27.08 4.35 7.92
C GLU A 401 -28.15 4.39 6.82
N VAL A 402 -27.97 3.59 5.76
CA VAL A 402 -28.81 3.62 4.56
C VAL A 402 -29.56 2.30 4.37
N GLU A 403 -30.88 2.33 4.46
CA GLU A 403 -31.73 1.15 4.23
C GLU A 403 -31.90 0.81 2.73
N ALA A 404 -31.91 1.83 1.87
CA ALA A 404 -32.10 1.67 0.44
C ALA A 404 -31.44 2.81 -0.34
N ILE A 405 -30.89 2.47 -1.50
CA ILE A 405 -30.27 3.42 -2.44
C ILE A 405 -31.22 3.58 -3.62
N ASP A 406 -31.62 4.82 -3.92
CA ASP A 406 -32.48 5.13 -5.06
C ASP A 406 -31.66 5.12 -6.36
N LEU A 407 -32.11 4.32 -7.32
CA LEU A 407 -31.44 4.11 -8.61
C LEU A 407 -32.29 4.61 -9.79
N SER A 408 -33.38 5.33 -9.51
CA SER A 408 -34.35 5.74 -10.53
C SER A 408 -33.79 6.71 -11.59
N ASP A 409 -32.77 7.48 -11.23
CA ASP A 409 -32.09 8.44 -12.11
C ASP A 409 -30.84 7.87 -12.82
N VAL A 410 -30.52 6.59 -12.61
CA VAL A 410 -29.36 5.94 -13.26
C VAL A 410 -29.57 5.84 -14.77
N ASP A 411 -28.57 6.28 -15.55
CA ASP A 411 -28.54 6.01 -16.99
C ASP A 411 -28.24 4.53 -17.24
N THR A 412 -29.10 3.92 -18.05
CA THR A 412 -29.09 2.49 -18.38
C THR A 412 -28.96 2.26 -19.89
N ALA A 413 -28.51 3.27 -20.62
CA ALA A 413 -28.21 3.14 -22.03
C ALA A 413 -27.11 2.10 -22.28
N LYS A 414 -27.09 1.55 -23.50
CA LYS A 414 -26.13 0.52 -23.88
C LYS A 414 -24.70 1.04 -23.75
N GLY A 415 -23.89 0.33 -22.97
CA GLY A 415 -22.49 0.66 -22.73
C GLY A 415 -22.28 1.48 -21.46
N GLU A 416 -23.35 2.02 -20.87
CA GLU A 416 -23.27 2.78 -19.64
C GLU A 416 -22.98 1.88 -18.44
N SER A 417 -22.48 2.51 -17.39
CA SER A 417 -22.35 1.89 -16.08
C SER A 417 -22.53 2.88 -14.96
N VAL A 418 -23.02 2.39 -13.84
CA VAL A 418 -23.02 3.12 -12.56
C VAL A 418 -22.16 2.37 -11.56
N VAL A 419 -21.41 3.11 -10.74
CA VAL A 419 -20.55 2.58 -9.69
C VAL A 419 -20.90 3.26 -8.37
N PHE A 420 -21.03 2.46 -7.31
CA PHE A 420 -21.31 2.91 -5.95
C PHE A 420 -20.18 2.47 -5.02
N GLY A 421 -19.79 3.36 -4.11
CA GLY A 421 -19.04 2.99 -2.92
C GLY A 421 -19.98 2.39 -1.89
N ILE A 422 -19.62 1.26 -1.30
CA ILE A 422 -20.37 0.58 -0.25
C ILE A 422 -19.45 0.40 0.96
N ILE A 423 -19.83 1.01 2.08
CA ILE A 423 -19.18 0.84 3.38
C ILE A 423 -20.00 -0.17 4.17
N ARG A 424 -19.36 -1.25 4.62
CA ARG A 424 -20.00 -2.36 5.34
C ARG A 424 -19.70 -2.31 6.83
N ASP A 425 -20.67 -2.75 7.63
CA ASP A 425 -20.55 -2.90 9.08
C ASP A 425 -19.90 -4.24 9.48
N LYS A 426 -20.33 -5.36 8.91
CA LYS A 426 -19.94 -6.72 9.31
C LYS A 426 -19.31 -7.52 8.18
N LYS A 427 -18.16 -8.13 8.43
CA LYS A 427 -17.48 -8.91 7.41
C LYS A 427 -18.28 -10.16 7.09
N GLY A 428 -18.56 -10.39 5.81
CA GLY A 428 -19.20 -11.63 5.39
C GLY A 428 -20.08 -11.47 4.18
N ILE A 429 -21.20 -12.19 4.22
CA ILE A 429 -22.08 -12.36 3.08
C ILE A 429 -23.32 -11.49 3.28
N TYR A 430 -23.67 -10.79 2.21
CA TYR A 430 -24.80 -9.89 2.14
C TYR A 430 -25.77 -10.30 1.03
N LYS A 431 -27.05 -10.00 1.26
CA LYS A 431 -28.11 -10.11 0.28
C LYS A 431 -28.31 -8.78 -0.43
N LEU A 432 -27.93 -8.73 -1.69
CA LEU A 432 -28.23 -7.63 -2.60
C LEU A 432 -29.62 -7.85 -3.22
N LYS A 433 -30.51 -6.88 -3.06
CA LYS A 433 -31.80 -6.84 -3.77
C LYS A 433 -31.81 -5.66 -4.73
N LEU A 434 -32.08 -5.92 -6.00
CA LEU A 434 -32.19 -4.91 -7.06
C LEU A 434 -33.60 -4.91 -7.61
N GLU A 435 -34.29 -3.78 -7.50
CA GLU A 435 -35.57 -3.55 -8.17
C GLU A 435 -35.30 -3.08 -9.60
N MET A 436 -35.74 -3.86 -10.58
CA MET A 436 -35.42 -3.63 -11.98
C MET A 436 -36.55 -4.07 -12.93
N LYS A 437 -36.62 -3.43 -14.10
CA LYS A 437 -37.60 -3.69 -15.15
C LYS A 437 -36.94 -3.62 -16.52
N ALA A 438 -37.21 -4.61 -17.38
CA ALA A 438 -36.70 -4.67 -18.75
C ALA A 438 -37.80 -4.38 -19.78
N SER A 439 -37.44 -3.66 -20.85
CA SER A 439 -38.32 -3.22 -21.94
C SER A 439 -37.75 -3.65 -23.30
N GLY A 440 -38.52 -4.36 -24.13
CA GLY A 440 -38.02 -4.80 -25.45
C GLY A 440 -38.85 -5.88 -26.16
N GLY A 441 -39.97 -6.31 -25.57
CA GLY A 441 -40.80 -7.42 -26.06
C GLY A 441 -40.54 -8.71 -25.28
N GLU A 442 -41.48 -9.65 -25.32
CA GLU A 442 -41.51 -10.86 -24.46
C GLU A 442 -40.30 -11.78 -24.64
N HIS A 443 -39.63 -11.70 -25.80
CA HIS A 443 -38.43 -12.47 -26.14
C HIS A 443 -37.11 -11.68 -26.02
N ALA A 444 -37.16 -10.38 -25.71
CA ALA A 444 -35.94 -9.60 -25.51
C ALA A 444 -35.26 -10.00 -24.21
N GLN A 445 -33.96 -10.26 -24.26
CA GLN A 445 -33.13 -10.59 -23.10
C GLN A 445 -32.17 -9.43 -22.85
N ILE A 446 -32.36 -8.74 -21.72
CA ILE A 446 -31.58 -7.54 -21.37
C ILE A 446 -30.68 -7.89 -20.18
N PRO A 447 -29.36 -8.04 -20.40
CA PRO A 447 -28.41 -8.36 -19.35
C PRO A 447 -27.87 -7.12 -18.64
N VAL A 448 -27.62 -7.26 -17.34
CA VAL A 448 -26.87 -6.33 -16.49
C VAL A 448 -25.77 -7.12 -15.79
N SER A 449 -24.52 -6.71 -15.95
CA SER A 449 -23.40 -7.34 -15.28
C SER A 449 -23.11 -6.62 -13.97
N LEU A 450 -23.04 -7.40 -12.89
CA LEU A 450 -22.70 -6.95 -11.54
C LEU A 450 -21.22 -7.22 -11.31
N PHE A 451 -20.47 -6.17 -10.98
CA PHE A 451 -19.07 -6.27 -10.59
C PHE A 451 -18.91 -5.83 -9.13
N LEU A 452 -18.04 -6.53 -8.41
CA LEU A 452 -17.61 -6.17 -7.06
C LEU A 452 -16.10 -5.97 -7.07
N ASN A 453 -15.63 -4.79 -6.67
CA ASN A 453 -14.20 -4.43 -6.67
C ASN A 453 -13.52 -4.79 -8.01
N ASN A 454 -14.17 -4.37 -9.11
CA ASN A 454 -13.79 -4.63 -10.51
C ASN A 454 -13.72 -6.12 -10.94
N LYS A 455 -14.22 -7.05 -10.12
CA LYS A 455 -14.37 -8.46 -10.49
C LYS A 455 -15.81 -8.75 -10.86
N LEU A 456 -16.02 -9.39 -12.02
CA LEU A 456 -17.35 -9.84 -12.42
C LEU A 456 -17.85 -10.85 -11.37
N ASP A 457 -18.93 -10.49 -10.68
CA ASP A 457 -19.61 -11.37 -9.74
C ASP A 457 -20.64 -12.22 -10.49
N SER A 458 -21.56 -11.56 -11.20
CA SER A 458 -22.63 -12.23 -11.91
C SER A 458 -23.20 -11.39 -13.06
N THR A 459 -23.99 -12.03 -13.92
CA THR A 459 -24.81 -11.32 -14.91
C THR A 459 -26.27 -11.68 -14.70
N ILE A 460 -27.10 -10.66 -14.55
CA ILE A 460 -28.54 -10.75 -14.35
C ILE A 460 -29.21 -10.48 -15.70
N THR A 461 -30.05 -11.40 -16.17
CA THR A 461 -30.79 -11.22 -17.43
C THR A 461 -32.29 -11.18 -17.16
N LEU A 462 -32.95 -10.12 -17.62
CA LEU A 462 -34.40 -10.00 -17.58
C LEU A 462 -35.02 -10.06 -18.97
N ASN A 463 -36.23 -10.64 -19.03
CA ASN A 463 -37.04 -10.59 -20.24
C ASN A 463 -37.79 -9.26 -20.33
N GLY A 464 -37.96 -8.73 -21.55
CA GLY A 464 -38.58 -7.44 -21.84
C GLY A 464 -40.10 -7.35 -21.63
N THR A 465 -40.62 -7.95 -20.55
CA THR A 465 -42.06 -7.98 -20.20
C THR A 465 -42.59 -6.64 -19.70
N GLY A 466 -41.71 -5.72 -19.31
CA GLY A 466 -42.10 -4.42 -18.78
C GLY A 466 -42.68 -4.47 -17.36
N GLU A 467 -42.46 -5.55 -16.62
CA GLU A 467 -42.86 -5.67 -15.21
C GLU A 467 -41.68 -5.40 -14.28
N TRP A 468 -41.93 -4.76 -13.14
CA TRP A 468 -40.95 -4.62 -12.08
C TRP A 468 -40.69 -5.96 -11.41
N LYS A 469 -39.42 -6.30 -11.23
CA LYS A 469 -38.96 -7.50 -10.54
C LYS A 469 -37.88 -7.14 -9.54
N THR A 470 -37.89 -7.80 -8.40
CA THR A 470 -36.78 -7.75 -7.45
C THR A 470 -35.91 -8.96 -7.70
N VAL A 471 -34.66 -8.71 -8.08
CA VAL A 471 -33.64 -9.76 -8.23
C VAL A 471 -32.80 -9.78 -6.97
N GLU A 472 -32.62 -10.97 -6.41
CA GLU A 472 -31.79 -11.17 -5.23
C GLU A 472 -30.47 -11.85 -5.60
N LYS A 473 -29.36 -11.40 -5.00
CA LYS A 473 -28.02 -11.97 -5.16
C LYS A 473 -27.31 -12.05 -3.82
N GLU A 474 -26.60 -13.14 -3.61
CA GLU A 474 -25.64 -13.30 -2.52
C GLU A 474 -24.32 -12.67 -2.98
N ILE A 475 -23.80 -11.70 -2.22
CA ILE A 475 -22.53 -11.01 -2.50
C ILE A 475 -21.59 -11.09 -1.31
N ASN A 476 -20.29 -11.09 -1.58
CA ASN A 476 -19.25 -11.14 -0.53
C ASN A 476 -18.61 -9.77 -0.34
N LEU A 477 -18.68 -9.22 0.87
CA LEU A 477 -18.06 -7.95 1.22
C LEU A 477 -16.96 -8.20 2.25
N TRP A 478 -15.74 -8.42 1.76
CA TRP A 478 -14.58 -8.77 2.59
C TRP A 478 -13.85 -7.57 3.16
N SER A 479 -13.81 -6.46 2.41
CA SER A 479 -13.19 -5.20 2.85
C SER A 479 -14.24 -4.33 3.52
N LYS A 480 -13.82 -3.38 4.38
CA LYS A 480 -14.75 -2.37 4.91
C LYS A 480 -15.34 -1.51 3.78
N ASN A 481 -14.50 -1.05 2.86
CA ASN A 481 -14.92 -0.27 1.69
C ASN A 481 -14.92 -1.17 0.45
N ASN A 482 -16.01 -1.13 -0.32
CA ASN A 482 -16.19 -1.94 -1.53
C ASN A 482 -16.78 -1.09 -2.66
N TYR A 483 -16.60 -1.53 -3.90
CA TYR A 483 -17.22 -0.95 -5.07
C TYR A 483 -18.21 -1.92 -5.69
N LEU A 484 -19.41 -1.45 -5.96
CA LEU A 484 -20.42 -2.19 -6.72
C LEU A 484 -20.65 -1.46 -8.04
N LYS A 485 -20.45 -2.16 -9.15
CA LYS A 485 -20.70 -1.62 -10.50
C LYS A 485 -21.79 -2.42 -11.20
N LEU A 486 -22.75 -1.70 -11.78
CA LEU A 486 -23.73 -2.25 -12.71
C LEU A 486 -23.36 -1.78 -14.13
N TYR A 487 -23.17 -2.74 -15.05
CA TYR A 487 -22.87 -2.46 -16.46
C TYR A 487 -24.02 -2.93 -17.36
N PHE A 488 -24.48 -2.05 -18.24
CA PHE A 488 -25.64 -2.28 -19.11
C PHE A 488 -25.20 -2.62 -20.53
N ALA A 489 -25.09 -3.92 -20.85
CA ALA A 489 -24.62 -4.35 -22.18
C ALA A 489 -25.65 -4.11 -23.31
N GLN A 490 -26.91 -3.82 -22.95
CA GLN A 490 -28.00 -3.42 -23.87
C GLN A 490 -28.92 -2.41 -23.19
N SER A 491 -29.50 -1.50 -23.99
CA SER A 491 -30.52 -0.55 -23.52
C SER A 491 -31.83 -1.27 -23.19
N GLY A 492 -32.66 -0.63 -22.36
CA GLY A 492 -34.03 -1.05 -22.06
C GLY A 492 -34.23 -1.54 -20.62
N MET A 493 -33.19 -1.49 -19.78
CA MET A 493 -33.34 -1.64 -18.34
C MET A 493 -33.88 -0.35 -17.71
N LYS A 494 -34.57 -0.47 -16.59
CA LYS A 494 -34.83 0.62 -15.64
C LYS A 494 -34.58 0.09 -14.23
N LEU A 495 -34.02 0.92 -13.38
CA LEU A 495 -33.75 0.59 -11.98
C LEU A 495 -34.69 1.36 -11.06
N GLY A 496 -35.05 0.75 -9.93
CA GLY A 496 -35.88 1.36 -8.89
C GLY A 496 -35.00 1.69 -7.70
N LYS A 497 -34.80 0.73 -6.82
CA LYS A 497 -33.93 0.84 -5.65
C LYS A 497 -33.05 -0.39 -5.46
N MET A 498 -32.01 -0.21 -4.68
CA MET A 498 -31.10 -1.26 -4.22
C MET A 498 -31.13 -1.35 -2.69
N THR A 499 -31.17 -2.56 -2.14
CA THR A 499 -30.91 -2.80 -0.71
C THR A 499 -29.82 -3.85 -0.55
N VAL A 500 -29.01 -3.71 0.49
CA VAL A 500 -27.92 -4.64 0.81
C VAL A 500 -28.03 -5.01 2.28
N GLU A 501 -28.42 -6.25 2.57
CA GLU A 501 -28.74 -6.71 3.92
C GLU A 501 -27.73 -7.77 4.38
N PHE A 502 -27.20 -7.65 5.59
CA PHE A 502 -26.28 -8.66 6.14
C PHE A 502 -27.00 -9.99 6.37
N GLU A 503 -26.45 -11.10 5.86
CA GLU A 503 -27.02 -12.43 6.07
C GLU A 503 -26.23 -13.26 7.08
N LYS A 504 -24.91 -13.36 6.89
CA LYS A 504 -24.06 -14.23 7.71
C LYS A 504 -22.64 -13.70 7.78
N GLU A 505 -22.08 -13.83 8.98
CA GLU A 505 -20.67 -13.59 9.24
C GLU A 505 -19.84 -14.72 8.63
N VAL A 506 -18.66 -14.37 8.13
CA VAL A 506 -17.69 -15.36 7.70
C VAL A 506 -16.37 -15.03 8.37
N GLU A 507 -15.91 -15.90 9.26
CA GLU A 507 -14.59 -15.79 9.88
C GLU A 507 -13.54 -15.93 8.77
N SER A 508 -12.57 -15.01 8.74
CA SER A 508 -11.37 -15.20 7.91
C SER A 508 -10.41 -16.15 8.61
N GLU A 509 -9.98 -17.19 7.88
CA GLU A 509 -8.80 -17.98 8.23
C GLU A 509 -7.50 -17.15 8.28
#